data_AF-A0A527YUL1-F1
#
_entry.id   AF-A0A527YUL1-F1
#
_cell.length_a   1.000
_cell.length_b   1.000
_cell.length_c   1.000
_cell.angle_alpha   90.00
_cell.angle_beta   90.00
_cell.angle_gamma   90.00
#
_symmetry.space_group_name_H-M   'P 1'
#
loop_
_entity.id
_entity.type
_entity.pdbx_description
1 polymer ?
#
loop_
_entity_poly.entity_id
_entity_poly.type
_entity_poly.pdbx_seq_one_letter_code
_entity_poly.pdbx_strand_id
1 'polypeptide(L)' 'EAFAAGPYGLSIHMRVIKDAPRYLRRGGILLLEVGLGQDRQVISLLERSKAYETIRAVTNEAGEGRVVMGQATPQA' A
#
# COMPACT_ATOMS: atom_id res chain seq x y z
N GLU A 1 9.30 -14.01 -12.10
CA GLU A 1 10.40 -13.03 -11.92
C GLU A 1 9.97 -11.96 -10.89
N ALA A 2 10.92 -11.42 -10.13
CA ALA A 2 10.66 -10.47 -9.03
C ALA A 2 10.30 -9.05 -9.46
N PHE A 3 10.33 -8.75 -10.77
CA PHE A 3 10.10 -7.40 -11.34
C PHE A 3 8.84 -7.32 -12.22
N ALA A 4 7.90 -8.26 -12.07
CA ALA A 4 6.66 -8.29 -12.86
C ALA A 4 5.63 -7.25 -12.39
N ALA A 5 6.02 -5.98 -12.37
CA ALA A 5 5.22 -4.86 -11.86
C ALA A 5 4.28 -4.24 -12.93
N GLY A 6 4.27 -4.80 -14.14
CA GLY A 6 3.44 -4.33 -15.27
C GLY A 6 3.89 -2.96 -15.80
N PRO A 7 3.16 -2.40 -16.79
CA PRO A 7 3.58 -1.18 -17.51
C PRO A 7 3.71 0.08 -16.62
N TYR A 8 3.17 0.04 -15.40
CA TYR A 8 3.22 1.16 -14.45
C TYR A 8 4.01 0.86 -13.17
N GLY A 9 4.58 -0.34 -13.04
CA GLY A 9 5.32 -0.68 -11.82
C GLY A 9 4.44 -0.91 -10.57
N LEU A 10 3.12 -1.10 -10.74
CA LEU A 10 2.13 -1.13 -9.65
C LEU A 10 1.27 -2.41 -9.60
N SER A 11 1.45 -3.35 -10.53
CA SER A 11 0.60 -4.56 -10.59
C SER A 11 0.61 -5.34 -9.27
N ILE A 12 1.77 -5.42 -8.62
CA ILE A 12 1.92 -6.10 -7.33
C ILE A 12 1.23 -5.34 -6.20
N HIS A 13 1.37 -4.01 -6.13
CA HIS A 13 0.67 -3.18 -5.15
C HIS A 13 -0.85 -3.35 -5.30
N MET A 14 -1.38 -3.29 -6.52
CA MET A 14 -2.81 -3.47 -6.79
C MET A 14 -3.31 -4.84 -6.29
N ARG A 15 -2.56 -5.91 -6.58
CA ARG A 15 -2.93 -7.27 -6.15
C ARG A 15 -2.87 -7.42 -4.63
N VAL A 16 -1.77 -6.99 -3.99
CA VAL A 16 -1.61 -7.13 -2.54
C VAL A 16 -2.63 -6.29 -1.79
N ILE A 17 -2.86 -5.03 -2.19
CA ILE A 17 -3.86 -4.14 -1.56
C ILE A 17 -5.24 -4.79 -1.59
N LYS A 18 -5.61 -5.44 -2.71
CA LYS A 18 -6.89 -6.14 -2.87
C LYS A 18 -7.02 -7.36 -1.96
N ASP A 19 -5.99 -8.19 -1.86
CA ASP A 19 -6.10 -9.50 -1.22
C ASP A 19 -5.71 -9.50 0.27
N ALA A 20 -4.83 -8.59 0.71
CA ALA A 20 -4.32 -8.53 2.08
C ALA A 20 -5.37 -8.43 3.20
N PRO A 21 -6.54 -7.76 3.05
CA PRO A 21 -7.52 -7.67 4.13
C PRO A 21 -8.07 -9.04 4.59
N ARG A 22 -7.97 -10.08 3.74
CA ARG A 22 -8.37 -11.46 4.07
C ARG A 22 -7.38 -12.16 5.01
N TYR A 23 -6.15 -11.67 5.07
CA TYR A 23 -5.04 -12.29 5.81
C TYR A 23 -4.62 -11.48 7.04
N LEU A 24 -4.99 -10.20 7.08
CA LEU A 24 -4.68 -9.32 8.21
C LEU A 24 -5.63 -9.57 9.37
N ARG A 25 -5.07 -9.59 10.59
CA ARG A 25 -5.88 -9.53 11.82
C ARG A 25 -6.64 -8.20 11.86
N ARG A 26 -7.71 -8.15 12.66
CA ARG A 26 -8.46 -6.91 12.90
C ARG A 26 -7.51 -5.81 13.42
N GLY A 27 -7.50 -4.66 12.74
CA GLY A 27 -6.58 -3.55 13.03
C GLY A 27 -5.11 -3.80 12.64
N GLY A 28 -4.82 -4.86 11.88
CA GLY A 28 -3.49 -5.14 11.34
C GLY A 28 -3.06 -4.11 10.29
N ILE A 29 -1.75 -3.96 10.09
CA ILE A 29 -1.19 -2.93 9.22
C ILE A 29 -0.60 -3.59 7.98
N LEU A 30 -0.95 -3.06 6.80
CA LEU A 30 -0.24 -3.33 5.55
C LEU A 30 0.83 -2.26 5.35
N LEU A 31 2.08 -2.67 5.11
CA LEU A 31 3.18 -1.79 4.73
C LEU A 31 3.71 -2.25 3.37
N LEU A 32 3.87 -1.32 2.45
CA LEU A 32 4.38 -1.58 1.10
C LEU A 32 5.56 -0.65 0.82
N GLU A 33 6.69 -1.23 0.43
CA GLU A 33 7.77 -0.46 -0.18
C GLU A 33 7.29 0.12 -1.52
N VAL A 34 7.70 1.36 -1.80
CA VAL A 34 7.37 2.06 -3.03
C VAL A 34 8.62 2.65 -3.68
N GLY A 35 8.64 2.63 -5.01
CA GLY A 35 9.65 3.35 -5.78
C GLY A 35 9.53 4.87 -5.57
N LEU A 36 10.61 5.58 -5.84
CA LEU A 36 10.65 7.04 -5.73
C LEU A 36 9.51 7.68 -6.54
N GLY A 37 8.66 8.47 -5.88
CA GLY A 37 7.52 9.15 -6.50
C GLY A 37 6.27 8.29 -6.74
N GLN A 38 6.25 7.02 -6.32
CA GLN A 38 5.07 6.15 -6.43
C GLN A 38 4.13 6.24 -5.22
N ASP A 39 4.57 6.85 -4.12
CA ASP A 39 3.84 7.01 -2.87
C ASP A 39 2.40 7.51 -3.06
N ARG A 40 2.21 8.60 -3.80
CA ARG A 40 0.87 9.17 -4.07
C ARG A 40 -0.05 8.19 -4.79
N GLN A 41 0.47 7.47 -5.77
CA GLN A 41 -0.33 6.52 -6.55
C GLN A 41 -0.76 5.32 -5.69
N VAL A 42 0.13 4.84 -4.82
CA VAL A 42 -0.13 3.72 -3.90
C VAL A 42 -1.07 4.13 -2.76
N ILE A 43 -0.95 5.36 -2.23
CA ILE A 43 -1.93 5.94 -1.31
C ILE A 43 -3.32 5.92 -1.93
N SER A 44 -3.47 6.44 -3.16
CA SER A 44 -4.77 6.46 -3.82
C SER A 44 -5.33 5.05 -4.10
N LEU A 45 -4.48 4.03 -4.28
CA LEU A 45 -4.92 2.64 -4.40
C LEU A 45 -5.51 2.13 -3.08
N LEU A 46 -4.87 2.39 -1.94
CA LEU A 46 -5.40 2.06 -0.62
C LEU A 46 -6.73 2.78 -0.35
N GLU A 47 -6.80 4.08 -0.61
CA GLU A 47 -8.01 4.90 -0.38
C GLU A 47 -9.22 4.46 -1.22
N ARG A 48 -8.98 4.01 -2.47
CA ARG A 48 -10.02 3.48 -3.35
C ARG A 48 -10.52 2.11 -2.90
N SER A 49 -9.69 1.30 -2.25
CA SER A 49 -10.09 -0.03 -1.79
C SER A 49 -11.14 -0.01 -0.67
N LYS A 50 -11.21 1.09 0.09
CA LYS A 50 -12.07 1.25 1.30
C LYS A 50 -11.84 0.20 2.40
N ALA A 51 -10.83 -0.65 2.25
CA ALA A 51 -10.48 -1.69 3.21
C ALA A 51 -9.42 -1.24 4.23
N TYR A 52 -8.93 0.00 4.12
CA TYR A 52 -7.90 0.54 4.98
C TYR A 52 -8.23 1.96 5.45
N GLU A 53 -7.72 2.28 6.63
CA GLU A 53 -7.77 3.58 7.29
C GLU A 53 -6.36 3.99 7.75
N THR A 54 -6.22 5.21 8.27
CA THR A 54 -4.92 5.76 8.74
C THR A 54 -3.82 5.65 7.67
N ILE A 55 -4.18 5.92 6.41
CA ILE A 55 -3.28 5.78 5.26
C ILE A 55 -2.27 6.92 5.26
N ARG A 56 -0.98 6.60 5.15
CA ARG A 56 0.10 7.60 5.06
C ARG A 56 1.35 7.06 4.39
N ALA A 57 2.16 7.96 3.84
CA ALA A 57 3.54 7.68 3.46
C ALA A 57 4.48 7.82 4.68
N VAL A 58 5.52 7.00 4.70
CA VAL A 58 6.67 7.13 5.59
C VAL A 58 7.87 7.48 4.71
N THR A 59 8.55 8.56 5.07
CA THR A 59 9.68 9.10 4.33
C THR A 59 11.01 8.61 4.88
N ASN A 60 12.04 8.54 4.03
CA ASN A 60 13.42 8.40 4.48
C ASN A 60 13.98 9.74 5.00
N GLU A 61 15.28 9.76 5.36
CA GLU A 61 15.99 10.95 5.84
C GLU A 61 16.05 12.09 4.82
N ALA A 62 15.94 11.77 3.52
CA ALA A 62 15.88 12.74 2.44
C ALA A 62 14.46 13.31 2.19
N GLY A 63 13.46 12.87 2.96
CA GLY A 63 12.07 13.30 2.79
C GLY A 63 11.32 12.60 1.65
N GLU A 64 11.89 11.55 1.06
CA GLU A 64 11.28 10.80 -0.03
C GLU A 64 10.39 9.68 0.52
N GLY A 65 9.16 9.57 0.00
CA GLY A 65 8.28 8.45 0.34
C GLY A 65 8.88 7.11 -0.09
N ARG A 66 9.13 6.22 0.89
CA ARG A 66 9.69 4.87 0.65
C ARG A 66 8.76 3.75 1.10
N VAL A 67 7.85 4.05 2.02
CA VAL A 67 6.83 3.10 2.46
C VAL A 67 5.48 3.79 2.43
N VAL A 68 4.46 3.09 1.95
CA VAL A 68 3.06 3.47 2.18
C VAL A 68 2.45 2.44 3.12
N MET A 69 1.75 2.94 4.13
CA MET A 69 1.07 2.09 5.11
C MET A 69 -0.42 2.41 5.20
N GLY A 70 -1.21 1.39 5.55
CA GLY A 70 -2.62 1.51 5.89
C GLY A 70 -3.03 0.46 6.91
N GLN A 71 -3.89 0.84 7.85
CA GLN A 71 -4.46 -0.08 8.83
C GLN A 71 -5.72 -0.72 8.24
N ALA A 72 -5.82 -2.04 8.26
CA ALA A 72 -7.01 -2.75 7.80
C ALA A 72 -8.20 -2.34 8.65
N THR A 73 -9.27 -1.84 8.01
CA THR A 73 -10.50 -1.52 8.71
C THR A 73 -11.07 -2.79 9.33
N PRO A 74 -11.69 -2.70 10.51
CA PRO A 74 -12.48 -3.81 11.03
C PRO A 74 -13.54 -4.18 9.98
N GLN A 75 -13.47 -5.39 9.42
CA GLN A 75 -14.61 -5.95 8.71
C GLN A 75 -15.75 -6.09 9.72
N ALA A 76 -16.91 -5.53 9.38
CA ALA A 76 -18.14 -5.68 10.16
C ALA A 76 -18.58 -7.15 10.22
#